data_AF-A0A7R7DWN3-F1
#
_entry.id   AF-A0A7R7DWN3-F1
#
_cell.length_a   1.000
_cell.length_b   1.000
_cell.length_c   1.000
_cell.angle_alpha   90.00
_cell.angle_beta   90.00
_cell.angle_gamma   90.00
#
_symmetry.space_group_name_H-M   'P 1'
#
loop_
_entity.id
_entity.type
_entity.pdbx_description
1 polymer ?
#
loop_
_entity_poly.entity_id
_entity_poly.type
_entity_poly.pdbx_seq_one_letter_code
_entity_poly.pdbx_strand_id
1 'polypeptide(L)'
;MWELAEPLIPAAPSRRQGGGRRRTSDRALLAAMLFAAQAGCSWWSLPAHLFGTTRATAHRRFSEWTDAGLWVRLHRAMLDQLRRHGGLDFDRAMIDSVQVRAVKGGI
;
A
#
# COMPACT_ATOMS: atom_id res chain seq x y z
N MET A 1 -9.01 0.67 5.10
CA MET A 1 -7.54 0.65 5.33
C MET A 1 -6.81 1.84 4.70
N TRP A 2 -7.10 2.18 3.44
CA TRP A 2 -6.47 3.33 2.75
C TRP A 2 -6.58 4.64 3.54
N GLU A 3 -7.74 4.93 4.14
CA GLU A 3 -7.99 6.17 4.91
C GLU A 3 -7.06 6.35 6.12
N LEU A 4 -6.56 5.25 6.70
CA LEU A 4 -5.58 5.30 7.79
C LEU A 4 -4.15 5.44 7.29
N ALA A 5 -3.85 4.88 6.11
CA ALA A 5 -2.52 4.89 5.53
C ALA A 5 -2.21 6.19 4.77
N GLU A 6 -3.20 6.75 4.07
CA GLU A 6 -3.08 7.98 3.28
C GLU A 6 -2.42 9.14 4.04
N PRO A 7 -2.86 9.52 5.26
CA PRO A 7 -2.22 10.61 6.00
C PRO A 7 -0.83 10.25 6.56
N LEU A 8 -0.47 8.98 6.59
CA LEU A 8 0.81 8.51 7.11
C LEU A 8 1.88 8.41 6.01
N ILE A 9 1.45 8.21 4.76
CA ILE A 9 2.34 8.10 3.60
C ILE A 9 3.13 9.41 3.45
N PRO A 10 4.48 9.35 3.40
CA PRO A 10 5.29 10.54 3.25
C PRO A 10 4.94 11.24 1.95
N ALA A 11 4.73 12.56 2.06
CA ALA A 11 4.46 13.41 0.91
C ALA A 11 5.57 13.23 -0.11
N ALA A 12 5.17 12.91 -1.33
CA ALA A 12 6.11 12.54 -2.35
C ALA A 12 6.97 13.80 -2.70
N PRO A 13 8.32 13.72 -2.73
CA PRO A 13 9.16 14.91 -2.84
C PRO A 13 8.75 15.77 -4.04
N SER A 14 8.62 17.07 -3.80
CA SER A 14 8.23 18.05 -4.82
C SER A 14 9.30 18.08 -5.91
N ARG A 15 8.92 17.70 -7.13
CA ARG A 15 9.83 17.72 -8.27
C ARG A 15 9.80 19.13 -8.85
N ARG A 16 10.96 19.79 -8.93
CA ARG A 16 11.12 21.14 -9.52
C ARG A 16 10.74 21.24 -11.01
N GLN A 17 10.47 20.13 -11.70
CA GLN A 17 10.13 20.11 -13.12
C GLN A 17 8.80 19.39 -13.33
N GLY A 18 7.82 20.13 -13.84
CA GLY A 18 6.48 19.66 -14.22
C GLY A 18 6.45 18.74 -15.45
N GLY A 19 7.41 17.82 -15.56
CA GLY A 19 7.54 16.88 -16.68
C GLY A 19 7.86 15.48 -16.18
N GLY A 20 6.85 14.62 -16.11
CA GLY A 20 7.04 13.19 -15.82
C GLY A 20 5.72 12.46 -15.66
N ARG A 21 5.65 11.22 -16.17
CA ARG A 21 4.51 10.29 -16.06
C ARG A 21 3.93 10.34 -14.63
N ARG A 22 2.60 10.53 -14.51
CA ARG A 22 1.89 10.54 -13.22
C ARG A 22 2.42 9.41 -12.34
N ARG A 23 2.80 9.74 -11.11
CA ARG A 23 3.23 8.76 -10.10
C ARG A 23 2.17 7.64 -10.05
N THR A 24 2.62 6.38 -10.04
CA THR A 24 1.75 5.26 -9.68
C THR A 24 1.03 5.62 -8.39
N SER A 25 -0.29 5.46 -8.35
CA SER A 25 -1.07 5.85 -7.18
C SER A 25 -0.51 5.18 -5.93
N ASP A 26 -0.23 5.96 -4.88
CA ASP A 26 0.28 5.42 -3.60
C ASP A 26 -0.66 4.34 -3.04
N ARG A 27 -1.96 4.44 -3.32
CA ARG A 27 -2.95 3.41 -3.04
C ARG A 27 -2.67 2.08 -3.71
N ALA A 28 -2.28 2.08 -4.98
CA ALA A 28 -1.94 0.85 -5.70
C ALA A 28 -0.61 0.27 -5.24
N LEU A 29 0.36 1.11 -4.88
CA LEU A 29 1.62 0.69 -4.28
C LEU A 29 1.39 0.02 -2.92
N LEU A 30 0.59 0.65 -2.06
CA LEU A 30 0.23 0.07 -0.77
C LEU A 30 -0.51 -1.26 -0.94
N ALA A 31 -1.48 -1.34 -1.84
CA ALA A 31 -2.20 -2.58 -2.13
C ALA A 31 -1.26 -3.69 -2.62
N ALA A 32 -0.30 -3.36 -3.50
CA ALA A 32 0.70 -4.30 -3.99
C ALA A 32 1.60 -4.83 -2.86
N MET A 33 2.10 -3.94 -2.00
CA MET A 33 2.96 -4.32 -0.88
C MET A 33 2.23 -5.20 0.13
N LEU A 34 0.98 -4.86 0.44
CA LEU A 34 0.13 -5.65 1.33
C LEU A 34 -0.22 -7.01 0.73
N PHE A 35 -0.49 -7.07 -0.58
CA PHE A 35 -0.70 -8.34 -1.27
C PHE A 35 0.54 -9.24 -1.18
N ALA A 36 1.74 -8.69 -1.42
CA ALA A 36 2.99 -9.44 -1.29
C ALA A 36 3.21 -9.97 0.13
N ALA A 37 2.94 -9.13 1.14
CA ALA A 37 3.04 -9.51 2.54
C ALA A 37 2.03 -10.62 2.92
N GLN A 38 0.77 -10.49 2.50
CA GLN A 38 -0.30 -11.45 2.80
C GLN A 38 -0.09 -12.79 2.09
N ALA A 39 0.31 -12.75 0.81
CA ALA A 39 0.57 -13.95 0.02
C ALA A 39 1.90 -14.63 0.40
N GLY A 40 2.71 -14.01 1.27
CA GLY A 40 4.05 -14.48 1.62
C GLY A 40 4.97 -14.57 0.41
N CYS A 41 4.70 -13.80 -0.65
CA CYS A 41 5.38 -13.92 -1.93
C CYS A 41 6.48 -12.86 -2.07
N SER A 42 7.55 -13.23 -2.76
CA SER A 42 8.63 -12.29 -3.05
C SER A 42 8.14 -11.20 -4.01
N TRP A 43 8.78 -10.02 -3.96
CA TRP A 43 8.58 -8.94 -4.94
C TRP A 43 8.70 -9.40 -6.40
N TRP A 44 9.45 -10.48 -6.64
CA TRP A 44 9.60 -11.10 -7.95
C TRP A 44 8.32 -11.75 -8.49
N SER A 45 7.50 -12.28 -7.60
CA SER A 45 6.22 -12.94 -7.89
C SER A 45 5.03 -11.97 -7.82
N LEU A 46 5.27 -10.70 -7.51
CA LEU A 46 4.23 -9.67 -7.49
C LEU A 46 3.67 -9.48 -8.92
N PRO A 47 2.35 -9.58 -9.13
CA PRO A 47 1.73 -9.29 -10.41
C PRO A 47 1.68 -7.77 -10.65
N ALA A 48 2.85 -7.21 -10.99
CA ALA A 48 3.09 -5.79 -11.23
C ALA A 48 2.09 -5.13 -12.20
N HIS A 49 1.61 -5.89 -13.19
CA HIS A 49 0.61 -5.47 -14.16
C HIS A 49 -0.77 -5.20 -13.52
N LEU A 50 -1.19 -5.98 -12.51
CA LEU A 50 -2.48 -5.78 -11.83
C LEU A 50 -2.55 -4.47 -11.05
N PHE A 51 -1.40 -3.98 -10.59
CA PHE A 51 -1.31 -2.77 -9.76
C PHE A 51 -0.85 -1.54 -10.54
N GLY A 52 -0.57 -1.66 -11.85
CA GLY A 52 -0.06 -0.56 -12.67
C GLY A 52 1.29 -0.03 -12.15
N THR A 53 2.13 -0.90 -11.58
CA THR A 53 3.44 -0.57 -11.03
C THR A 53 4.52 -1.45 -11.64
N THR A 54 5.78 -1.08 -11.47
CA THR A 54 6.91 -1.97 -11.76
C THR A 54 7.50 -2.47 -10.45
N ARG A 55 8.07 -3.69 -10.45
CA ARG A 55 8.74 -4.27 -9.27
C ARG A 55 9.79 -3.32 -8.67
N ALA A 56 10.59 -2.68 -9.52
CA ALA A 56 11.57 -1.68 -9.11
C ALA A 56 10.94 -0.46 -8.43
N THR A 57 9.78 0.02 -8.93
CA THR A 57 9.06 1.15 -8.32
C THR A 57 8.44 0.76 -6.98
N ALA A 58 7.84 -0.43 -6.89
CA ALA A 58 7.31 -0.96 -5.65
C ALA A 58 8.41 -1.11 -4.59
N HIS A 59 9.53 -1.75 -4.93
CA HIS A 59 10.64 -1.93 -3.99
C HIS A 59 11.22 -0.60 -3.51
N ARG A 60 11.51 0.34 -4.42
CA ARG A 60 12.04 1.67 -4.03
C ARG A 60 11.09 2.40 -3.08
N ARG A 61 9.78 2.37 -3.37
CA ARG A 61 8.77 3.01 -2.52
C ARG A 61 8.63 2.32 -1.18
N PHE A 62 8.73 0.99 -1.15
CA PHE A 62 8.75 0.22 0.09
C PHE A 62 9.92 0.67 0.98
N SER A 63 11.13 0.80 0.42
CA SER A 63 12.30 1.32 1.15
C SER A 63 12.07 2.76 1.64
N GLU A 64 11.65 3.68 0.77
CA GLU A 64 11.36 5.08 1.15
C GLU A 64 10.34 5.17 2.30
N TRP A 65 9.30 4.34 2.27
CA TRP A 65 8.28 4.30 3.32
C TRP A 65 8.77 3.64 4.60
N THR A 66 9.67 2.66 4.48
CA THR A 66 10.30 2.00 5.62
C THR A 66 11.20 2.98 6.36
N ASP A 67 12.04 3.72 5.64
CA ASP A 67 12.91 4.76 6.19
C ASP A 67 12.09 5.90 6.83
N ALA A 68 10.92 6.23 6.25
CA ALA A 68 9.99 7.19 6.83
C ALA A 68 9.16 6.65 8.01
N GLY A 69 9.37 5.39 8.42
CA GLY A 69 8.67 4.76 9.54
C GLY A 69 7.17 4.52 9.30
N LEU A 70 6.73 4.46 8.04
CA LEU A 70 5.31 4.30 7.68
C LEU A 70 4.71 3.06 8.33
N TRP A 71 5.39 1.91 8.25
CA TRP A 71 4.89 0.64 8.74
C TRP A 71 4.64 0.65 10.25
N VAL A 72 5.55 1.27 11.02
CA VAL A 72 5.41 1.40 12.47
C VAL A 72 4.22 2.29 12.82
N ARG A 73 4.07 3.42 12.12
CA ARG A 73 2.94 4.35 12.33
C ARG A 73 1.62 3.72 11.94
N LEU A 74 1.59 2.99 10.83
CA LEU A 74 0.42 2.26 10.37
C LEU A 74 0.02 1.19 11.39
N HIS A 75 0.96 0.36 11.84
CA HIS A 75 0.69 -0.65 12.86
C HIS A 75 0.14 -0.06 14.16
N ARG A 76 0.68 1.08 14.62
CA ARG A 76 0.13 1.79 15.79
C ARG A 76 -1.28 2.30 15.56
N ALA A 77 -1.55 2.92 14.41
CA ALA A 77 -2.89 3.37 14.06
C ALA A 77 -3.89 2.21 13.99
N MET A 78 -3.46 1.04 13.48
CA MET A 78 -4.26 -0.18 13.46
C MET A 78 -4.57 -0.67 14.88
N LEU A 79 -3.57 -0.74 15.76
CA LEU A 79 -3.76 -1.14 17.16
C LEU A 79 -4.69 -0.19 17.92
N ASP A 80 -4.57 1.12 17.70
CA ASP A 80 -5.44 2.11 18.33
C ASP A 80 -6.88 2.01 17.82
N GLN A 81 -7.08 1.68 16.55
CA GLN A 81 -8.40 1.40 16.00
C GLN A 81 -8.98 0.10 16.58
N LEU A 82 -8.15 -0.93 16.73
CA LEU A 82 -8.53 -2.22 17.31
C LEU A 82 -9.00 -2.08 18.76
N ARG A 83 -8.28 -1.27 19.55
CA ARG A 83 -8.63 -0.91 20.94
C ARG A 83 -9.95 -0.15 21.03
N ARG A 84 -10.29 0.65 20.03
CA ARG A 84 -11.53 1.45 20.00
C ARG A 84 -12.76 0.65 19.54
N HIS A 85 -12.59 -0.33 18.65
CA HIS A 85 -13.70 -0.99 17.96
C HIS A 85 -13.78 -2.52 18.14
N GLY A 86 -12.97 -3.14 18.99
CA GLY A 86 -13.16 -4.54 19.37
C GLY A 86 -12.74 -5.57 18.32
N GLY A 87 -11.65 -5.35 17.59
CA GLY A 87 -10.95 -6.44 16.88
C GLY A 87 -11.39 -6.74 15.44
N LEU A 88 -12.68 -6.99 15.22
CA LEU A 88 -13.14 -7.81 14.09
C LEU A 88 -13.38 -7.04 12.77
N ASP A 89 -13.77 -5.75 12.83
CA ASP A 89 -14.01 -4.96 11.62
C ASP A 89 -12.73 -4.63 10.84
N PHE A 90 -11.59 -4.64 11.53
CA PHE A 90 -10.33 -4.17 10.97
C PHE A 90 -9.68 -5.21 10.05
N ASP A 91 -9.62 -6.48 10.47
CA ASP A 91 -9.08 -7.58 9.66
C ASP A 91 -9.88 -7.76 8.36
N ARG A 92 -11.22 -7.67 8.48
CA ARG A 92 -12.15 -7.73 7.35
C ARG A 92 -11.99 -6.54 6.40
N ALA A 93 -11.79 -5.33 6.92
CA ALA A 93 -11.52 -4.14 6.10
C ALA A 93 -10.15 -4.17 5.42
N MET A 94 -9.14 -4.81 6.01
CA MET A 94 -7.82 -5.04 5.39
C MET A 94 -7.95 -6.01 4.22
N ILE A 95 -8.64 -7.13 4.42
CA ILE A 95 -8.90 -8.13 3.37
C ILE A 95 -9.74 -7.52 2.24
N ASP A 96 -10.82 -6.80 2.55
CA ASP A 96 -11.69 -6.17 1.55
C ASP A 96 -10.98 -5.08 0.75
N SER A 97 -10.12 -4.27 1.38
CA SER A 97 -9.33 -3.25 0.70
C SER A 97 -8.36 -3.82 -0.36
N VAL A 98 -7.86 -5.05 -0.14
CA VAL A 98 -6.97 -5.77 -1.08
C VAL A 98 -7.78 -6.50 -2.16
N GLN A 99 -8.94 -7.05 -1.79
CA GLN A 99 -9.84 -7.79 -2.70
C GLN A 99 -10.56 -6.86 -3.69
N VAL A 100 -11.01 -5.68 -3.29
CA VAL A 100 -11.82 -4.74 -4.10
C VAL A 100 -11.13 -4.27 -5.40
N ARG A 101 -9.83 -4.49 -5.60
CA ARG A 101 -9.16 -4.24 -6.89
C ARG A 101 -8.45 -5.42 -7.54
N ALA A 102 -8.27 -6.54 -6.86
CA ALA A 102 -7.69 -7.73 -7.48
C ALA A 102 -8.64 -8.39 -8.52
N VAL A 103 -9.94 -8.05 -8.50
CA VAL A 103 -10.97 -8.69 -9.35
C VAL A 103 -11.34 -7.88 -10.61
N LYS A 104 -10.67 -6.78 -10.94
CA LYS A 104 -10.96 -6.02 -12.19
C LYS A 104 -9.79 -6.01 -13.17
N GLY A 105 -9.51 -7.20 -13.68
CA GLY A 105 -8.71 -7.46 -14.88
C GLY A 105 -9.23 -8.73 -15.55
N GLY A 106 -10.55 -8.76 -15.81
CA GLY A 106 -11.18 -9.85 -16.55
C GLY A 106 -10.97 -9.65 -18.06
N ILE A 107 -10.52 -10.74 -18.68
CA ILE A 107 -10.43 -11.11 -20.11
C ILE A 107 -9.57 -10.26 -21.04
#